data_AF-A0A2T7EFK9-F1
#
_entry.id   AF-A0A2T7EFK9-F1
#
_cell.length_a   1.000
_cell.length_b   1.000
_cell.length_c   1.000
_cell.angle_alpha   90.00
_cell.angle_beta   90.00
_cell.angle_gamma   90.00
#
_symmetry.space_group_name_H-M   'P 1'
#
loop_
_entity.id
_entity.type
_entity.pdbx_description
1 polymer ?
#
loop_
_entity_poly.entity_id
_entity_poly.type
_entity_poly.pdbx_seq_one_letter_code
_entity_poly.pdbx_strand_id
1 'polypeptide(L)'
;MMLFASEALFYLNENETKTEIIDTLHQACSKFPSFELECTRLVDYYAPLFFTKIASLSPEDFCVSTSFCGEAKFIRLPRHEDACTLCHEVVDEIVNNLEDPDMEITFKRTQILMSWFYSLLPA
;
A
#
# COMPACT_ATOMS: atom_id res chain seq x y z
N MET A 1 3.92 11.86 8.99
CA MET A 1 2.85 11.67 7.98
C MET A 1 3.36 10.82 6.83
N MET A 2 4.44 11.23 6.14
CA MET A 2 5.02 10.49 5.00
C MET A 2 5.35 9.02 5.32
N LEU A 3 6.03 8.76 6.45
CA LEU A 3 6.39 7.41 6.89
C LEU A 3 5.21 6.44 7.03
N PHE A 4 4.05 6.94 7.49
CA PHE A 4 2.86 6.09 7.66
C PHE A 4 2.20 5.77 6.33
N ALA A 5 2.28 6.69 5.36
CA ALA A 5 1.70 6.50 4.04
C ALA A 5 2.57 5.55 3.19
N SER A 6 3.90 5.64 3.29
CA SER A 6 4.82 4.67 2.68
C SER A 6 4.62 3.26 3.24
N GLU A 7 4.50 3.14 4.56
CA GLU A 7 4.29 1.85 5.22
C GLU A 7 2.94 1.23 4.80
N ALA A 8 1.88 2.03 4.74
CA ALA A 8 0.59 1.58 4.25
C ALA A 8 0.62 1.14 2.77
N LEU A 9 1.34 1.86 1.90
CA LEU A 9 1.50 1.49 0.49
C LEU A 9 2.22 0.15 0.32
N PHE A 10 3.25 -0.08 1.14
CA PHE A 10 3.98 -1.34 1.16
C PHE A 10 3.05 -2.52 1.50
N TYR A 11 2.32 -2.45 2.62
CA TYR A 11 1.38 -3.50 3.02
C TYR A 11 0.27 -3.72 1.98
N LEU A 12 -0.28 -2.64 1.39
CA LEU A 12 -1.32 -2.75 0.36
C LEU A 12 -0.84 -3.44 -0.92
N ASN A 13 0.47 -3.55 -1.14
CA ASN A 13 1.00 -4.29 -2.28
C ASN A 13 1.19 -5.78 -2.00
N GLU A 14 1.18 -6.22 -0.75
CA GLU A 14 1.37 -7.62 -0.40
C GLU A 14 0.18 -8.48 -0.81
N ASN A 15 0.47 -9.64 -1.42
CA ASN A 15 -0.57 -10.57 -1.84
C ASN A 15 -1.41 -11.10 -0.67
N GLU A 16 -0.80 -11.28 0.51
CA GLU A 16 -1.52 -11.71 1.71
C GLU A 16 -2.49 -10.64 2.19
N THR A 17 -2.04 -9.39 2.34
CA THR A 17 -2.90 -8.26 2.71
C THR A 17 -4.02 -8.03 1.71
N LYS A 18 -3.73 -8.10 0.40
CA LYS A 18 -4.76 -8.01 -0.66
C LYS A 18 -5.83 -9.10 -0.50
N THR A 19 -5.41 -10.32 -0.21
CA THR A 19 -6.31 -11.46 0.00
C THR A 19 -7.15 -11.26 1.27
N GLU A 20 -6.53 -10.87 2.38
CA GLU A 20 -7.21 -10.61 3.65
C GLU A 20 -8.27 -9.49 3.51
N ILE A 21 -7.96 -8.43 2.77
CA ILE A 21 -8.91 -7.35 2.47
C ILE A 21 -10.09 -7.89 1.66
N ILE A 22 -9.85 -8.65 0.60
CA ILE A 22 -10.92 -9.23 -0.24
C ILE A 22 -11.80 -10.17 0.57
N ASP A 23 -11.20 -11.07 1.36
CA ASP A 23 -11.92 -12.02 2.20
C ASP A 23 -12.78 -11.30 3.24
N THR A 24 -12.25 -10.24 3.85
CA THR A 24 -12.99 -9.40 4.80
C THR A 24 -14.19 -8.71 4.13
N LEU A 25 -14.01 -8.21 2.90
CA LEU A 25 -15.09 -7.61 2.11
C LEU A 25 -16.17 -8.63 1.73
N HIS A 26 -15.78 -9.85 1.36
CA HIS A 26 -16.73 -10.95 1.12
C HIS A 26 -17.49 -11.33 2.40
N GLN A 27 -16.81 -11.41 3.54
CA GLN A 27 -17.47 -11.65 4.84
C GLN A 27 -18.48 -10.56 5.20
N ALA A 28 -18.17 -9.31 4.84
CA ALA A 28 -19.11 -8.19 5.00
C ALA A 28 -20.32 -8.34 4.06
N CYS A 29 -20.12 -8.79 2.81
CA CYS A 29 -21.22 -9.06 1.88
C CYS A 29 -22.20 -10.11 2.43
N SER A 30 -21.73 -11.16 3.10
CA SER A 30 -22.59 -12.18 3.73
C SER A 30 -23.44 -11.65 4.90
N LYS A 31 -23.19 -10.42 5.38
CA LYS A 31 -24.08 -9.73 6.34
C LYS A 31 -25.32 -9.13 5.68
N PHE A 32 -25.38 -9.11 4.35
CA PHE A 32 -26.49 -8.55 3.56
C PHE A 32 -27.09 -9.59 2.60
N PRO A 33 -27.89 -10.57 3.08
CA PRO A 33 -28.31 -11.73 2.29
C PRO A 33 -29.08 -11.40 1.00
N SER A 34 -29.88 -10.33 1.00
CA SER A 34 -30.62 -9.89 -0.19
C SER A 34 -29.74 -9.22 -1.25
N PHE A 35 -28.52 -8.83 -0.90
CA PHE A 35 -27.57 -8.11 -1.76
C PHE A 35 -26.24 -8.85 -1.89
N GLU A 36 -26.06 -9.99 -1.23
CA GLU A 36 -24.80 -10.71 -1.12
C GLU A 36 -24.15 -10.98 -2.48
N LEU A 37 -24.93 -11.52 -3.43
CA LEU A 37 -24.44 -11.83 -4.77
C LEU A 37 -23.97 -10.58 -5.55
N GLU A 38 -24.69 -9.46 -5.42
CA GLU A 38 -24.34 -8.22 -6.10
C GLU A 38 -23.14 -7.54 -5.41
N CYS A 39 -23.11 -7.56 -4.09
CA CYS A 39 -21.97 -7.12 -3.28
C CYS A 39 -20.69 -7.88 -3.64
N THR A 40 -20.72 -9.21 -3.67
CA THR A 40 -19.55 -10.03 -4.02
C THR A 40 -19.05 -9.71 -5.43
N ARG A 41 -19.94 -9.56 -6.41
CA ARG A 41 -19.55 -9.14 -7.77
C ARG A 41 -18.88 -7.77 -7.80
N LEU A 42 -19.35 -6.82 -6.99
CA LEU A 42 -18.74 -5.51 -6.88
C LEU A 42 -17.35 -5.61 -6.25
N VAL A 43 -17.18 -6.41 -5.19
CA VAL A 43 -15.87 -6.66 -4.57
C VAL A 43 -14.90 -7.28 -5.57
N ASP A 44 -15.31 -8.34 -6.27
CA ASP A 44 -14.49 -9.06 -7.24
C ASP A 44 -14.08 -8.17 -8.42
N TYR A 45 -14.90 -7.18 -8.77
CA TYR A 45 -14.60 -6.25 -9.85
C TYR A 45 -13.73 -5.07 -9.38
N TYR A 46 -14.11 -4.41 -8.28
CA TYR A 46 -13.47 -3.16 -7.87
C TYR A 46 -12.22 -3.35 -7.03
N ALA A 47 -12.10 -4.42 -6.24
CA ALA A 47 -10.92 -4.63 -5.41
C ALA A 47 -9.63 -4.82 -6.24
N PRO A 48 -9.61 -5.64 -7.32
CA PRO A 48 -8.44 -5.73 -8.18
C PRO A 48 -8.08 -4.40 -8.84
N LEU A 49 -9.08 -3.65 -9.33
CA LEU A 49 -8.87 -2.33 -9.95
C LEU A 49 -8.30 -1.33 -8.96
N PHE A 50 -8.74 -1.37 -7.70
CA PHE A 50 -8.19 -0.56 -6.62
C PHE A 50 -6.71 -0.88 -6.40
N PHE A 51 -6.35 -2.16 -6.28
CA PHE A 51 -4.94 -2.54 -6.09
C PHE A 51 -4.06 -2.19 -7.29
N THR A 52 -4.56 -2.35 -8.52
CA THR A 52 -3.86 -1.87 -9.72
C THR A 52 -3.67 -0.35 -9.67
N LYS A 53 -4.67 0.41 -9.22
CA LYS A 53 -4.57 1.85 -9.11
C LYS A 53 -3.53 2.28 -8.07
N ILE A 54 -3.50 1.62 -6.92
CA ILE A 54 -2.50 1.86 -5.86
C ILE A 54 -1.09 1.53 -6.38
N ALA A 55 -0.91 0.40 -7.07
CA ALA A 55 0.38 0.03 -7.67
C ALA A 55 0.84 1.02 -8.76
N SER A 56 -0.10 1.70 -9.43
CA SER A 56 0.20 2.71 -10.46
C SER A 56 0.39 4.13 -9.92
N LEU A 57 0.42 4.33 -8.60
CA LEU A 57 0.65 5.65 -8.02
C LEU A 57 2.08 6.09 -8.36
N SER A 58 2.20 7.15 -9.16
CA SER A 58 3.51 7.71 -9.46
C SER A 58 4.06 8.45 -8.23
N PRO A 59 5.37 8.41 -8.01
CA PRO A 59 6.06 9.21 -6.99
C PRO A 59 5.65 10.69 -7.04
N GLU A 60 5.53 11.27 -8.23
CA GLU A 60 5.04 12.64 -8.43
C GLU A 60 3.60 12.83 -7.96
N ASP A 61 2.66 11.99 -8.39
CA ASP A 61 1.24 12.11 -8.01
C ASP A 61 1.04 11.97 -6.50
N PHE A 62 1.79 11.06 -5.87
CA PHE A 62 1.78 10.87 -4.44
C PHE A 62 2.35 12.09 -3.71
N CYS A 63 3.52 12.59 -4.12
CA CYS A 63 4.18 13.72 -3.48
C CYS A 63 3.42 15.04 -3.67
N VAL A 64 2.70 15.22 -4.79
CA VAL A 64 1.79 16.34 -5.01
C VAL A 64 0.52 16.21 -4.16
N SER A 65 -0.12 15.04 -4.15
CA SER A 65 -1.37 14.83 -3.36
C SER A 65 -1.17 15.01 -1.86
N THR A 66 0.04 14.74 -1.36
CA THR A 66 0.44 14.93 0.04
C THR A 66 1.05 16.31 0.32
N SER A 67 1.06 17.20 -0.68
CA SER A 67 1.58 18.58 -0.62
C SER A 67 3.08 18.69 -0.31
N PHE A 68 3.85 17.62 -0.47
CA PHE A 68 5.31 17.68 -0.38
C PHE A 68 5.93 18.30 -1.63
N CYS A 69 5.27 18.13 -2.78
CA CYS A 69 5.53 18.87 -4.00
C CYS A 69 4.38 19.86 -4.25
N GLY A 70 4.71 21.12 -4.56
CA GLY A 70 3.70 22.09 -4.98
C GLY A 70 3.23 21.81 -6.40
N GLU A 71 1.93 21.91 -6.66
CA GLU A 71 1.38 21.99 -8.02
C GLU A 71 2.05 23.16 -8.72
N ALA A 72 2.93 22.90 -9.68
CA ALA A 72 3.87 23.88 -10.23
C ALA A 72 3.23 25.23 -10.59
N LYS A 73 3.27 26.18 -9.65
CA LYS A 73 2.95 27.61 -9.82
C LYS A 73 3.56 28.36 -8.62
N PHE A 74 4.55 29.19 -8.94
CA PHE A 74 5.26 30.15 -8.08
C PHE A 74 6.51 29.63 -7.34
N ILE A 75 7.67 30.01 -7.90
CA ILE A 75 9.00 30.21 -7.32
C ILE A 75 9.28 29.42 -6.03
N ARG A 76 10.01 28.32 -6.16
CA ARG A 76 10.57 27.55 -5.04
C ARG A 76 11.59 28.41 -4.30
N LEU A 77 11.28 28.85 -3.08
CA LEU A 77 12.27 29.37 -2.14
C LEU A 77 12.98 28.17 -1.48
N PRO A 78 14.32 28.12 -1.47
CA PRO A 78 15.03 26.99 -0.89
C PRO A 78 14.87 27.04 0.62
N ARG A 79 14.16 26.08 1.20
CA ARG A 79 14.15 25.84 2.64
C ARG A 79 14.45 24.38 2.89
N HIS A 80 15.61 24.17 3.50
CA HIS A 80 16.03 23.01 4.30
C HIS A 80 15.57 21.65 3.75
N GLU A 81 16.43 20.98 2.97
CA GLU A 81 16.16 19.72 2.24
C GLU A 81 14.79 19.71 1.57
N ASP A 82 14.73 20.11 0.30
CA ASP A 82 13.49 20.21 -0.47
C ASP A 82 12.60 18.98 -0.22
N ALA A 83 11.54 19.13 0.58
CA ALA A 83 10.69 18.02 1.04
C ALA A 83 10.08 17.24 -0.13
N CYS A 84 9.97 17.89 -1.30
CA CYS A 84 9.63 17.27 -2.56
C CYS A 84 10.69 16.26 -3.00
N THR A 85 11.98 16.61 -3.00
CA THR A 85 13.10 15.70 -3.33
C THR A 85 13.13 14.50 -2.38
N LEU A 86 13.01 14.72 -1.07
CA LEU A 86 12.97 13.63 -0.10
C LEU A 86 11.75 12.71 -0.33
N CYS A 87 10.60 13.29 -0.67
CA CYS A 87 9.42 12.51 -1.01
C CYS A 87 9.65 11.65 -2.26
N HIS A 88 10.26 12.21 -3.30
CA HIS A 88 10.60 11.46 -4.52
C HIS A 88 11.56 10.30 -4.21
N GLU A 89 12.65 10.55 -3.49
CA GLU A 89 13.64 9.52 -3.17
C GLU A 89 13.01 8.35 -2.39
N VAL A 90 12.22 8.64 -1.36
CA VAL A 90 11.55 7.62 -0.54
C VAL A 90 10.51 6.83 -1.35
N VAL A 91 9.69 7.52 -2.16
CA VAL A 91 8.64 6.85 -2.93
C VAL A 91 9.21 6.07 -4.10
N ASP A 92 10.25 6.58 -4.77
CA ASP A 92 10.99 5.87 -5.82
C ASP A 92 11.62 4.59 -5.27
N GLU A 93 12.29 4.67 -4.11
CA GLU A 93 12.87 3.49 -3.47
C GLU A 93 11.80 2.44 -3.20
N ILE A 94 10.65 2.83 -2.66
CA ILE A 94 9.56 1.91 -2.37
C ILE A 94 8.98 1.32 -3.65
N VAL A 95 8.63 2.13 -4.66
CA VAL A 95 8.04 1.65 -5.91
C VAL A 95 8.98 0.67 -6.63
N ASN A 96 10.27 0.96 -6.71
CA ASN A 96 11.26 0.05 -7.29
C ASN A 96 11.35 -1.27 -6.50
N ASN A 97 11.27 -1.17 -5.18
CA ASN A 97 11.24 -2.31 -4.27
C ASN A 97 9.93 -3.13 -4.38
N LEU A 98 8.80 -2.52 -4.75
CA LEU A 98 7.53 -3.20 -5.01
C LEU A 98 7.55 -4.05 -6.29
N GLU A 99 8.38 -3.68 -7.26
CA GLU A 99 8.58 -4.43 -8.51
C GLU A 99 9.56 -5.61 -8.35
N ASP A 100 10.26 -5.71 -7.21
CA ASP A 100 11.22 -6.76 -6.92
C ASP A 100 10.54 -8.06 -6.42
N PRO A 101 10.55 -9.16 -7.18
CA PRO A 101 9.98 -10.44 -6.76
C PRO A 101 10.70 -11.05 -5.54
N ASP A 102 11.94 -10.68 -5.26
CA ASP A 102 12.70 -11.14 -4.10
C ASP A 102 12.32 -10.39 -2.81
N MET A 103 11.73 -9.18 -2.90
CA MET A 103 11.23 -8.46 -1.74
C MET A 103 9.96 -9.12 -1.17
N GLU A 104 9.05 -9.60 -2.03
CA GLU A 104 7.89 -10.39 -1.59
C GLU A 104 8.34 -11.69 -0.88
N ILE A 105 9.44 -12.31 -1.34
CA ILE A 105 10.02 -13.52 -0.74
C ILE A 105 10.69 -13.21 0.60
N THR A 106 11.41 -12.08 0.70
CA THR A 106 12.12 -11.67 1.91
C THR A 106 11.14 -11.27 3.01
N PHE A 107 10.08 -10.53 2.68
CA PHE A 107 9.06 -10.14 3.66
C PHE A 107 8.28 -11.36 4.19
N LYS A 108 7.83 -12.25 3.30
CA LYS A 108 7.20 -13.54 3.69
C LYS A 108 8.10 -14.37 4.58
N ARG A 109 9.40 -14.41 4.30
CA ARG A 109 10.39 -15.06 5.17
C ARG A 109 10.44 -14.42 6.55
N THR A 110 10.49 -13.09 6.65
CA THR A 110 10.46 -12.40 7.96
C THR A 110 9.15 -12.62 8.70
N GLN A 111 7.99 -12.59 8.04
CA GLN A 111 6.69 -12.84 8.68
C GLN A 111 6.58 -14.29 9.19
N ILE A 112 7.04 -15.26 8.41
CA ILE A 112 7.14 -16.66 8.84
C ILE A 112 8.09 -16.78 10.04
N LEU A 113 9.27 -16.16 9.98
CA LEU A 113 10.23 -16.18 11.09
C LEU A 113 9.66 -15.53 12.36
N MET A 114 8.94 -14.42 12.23
CA MET A 114 8.29 -13.74 13.35
C MET A 114 7.15 -14.59 13.92
N SER A 115 6.31 -15.19 13.09
CA SER A 115 5.25 -16.13 13.54
C SER A 115 5.84 -17.34 14.25
N TRP A 116 6.97 -17.86 13.76
CA TRP A 116 7.67 -18.98 14.39
C TRP A 116 8.31 -18.56 15.72
N PHE A 117 8.90 -17.36 15.78
CA PHE A 117 9.44 -16.75 16.99
C PHE A 117 8.35 -16.53 18.06
N TYR A 118 7.19 -15.98 17.68
CA TYR A 118 6.04 -15.82 18.59
C TYR A 118 5.51 -17.17 19.11
N SER A 119 5.61 -18.23 18.31
CA SER A 119 5.25 -19.60 18.71
C SER A 119 6.27 -20.23 19.67
N LEU A 120 7.49 -19.68 19.74
CA LEU A 120 8.57 -20.11 20.62
C LEU A 120 8.65 -19.29 21.92
N LEU A 121 7.98 -18.13 21.99
CA LEU A 121 7.88 -17.40 23.24
C LEU A 121 7.01 -18.19 24.22
N PRO A 122 7.50 -18.48 25.44
CA PRO A 122 6.64 -19.02 26.48
C PRO A 122 5.56 -17.98 26.84
N ALA A 123 4.33 -18.45 27.01
CA ALA A 123 3.17 -17.65 27.41
C ALA A 123 3.35 -16.99 28.78
#